data_AF-A0ABD5U0X5-F1
#
_entry.id   AF-A0ABD5U0X5-F1
#
_cell.length_a   1.000
_cell.length_b   1.000
_cell.length_c   1.000
_cell.angle_alpha   90.00
_cell.angle_beta   90.00
_cell.angle_gamma   90.00
#
_symmetry.space_group_name_H-M   'P 1'
#
loop_
_entity.id
_entity.type
_entity.pdbx_description
1 polymer ?
#
loop_
_entity_poly.entity_id
_entity_poly.type
_entity_poly.pdbx_seq_one_letter_code
_entity_poly.pdbx_strand_id
1 'polypeptide(L)'
;MTLVESLPPRPLSPKELTGLNTADAFELAVSVESDVDEQRSSARRTQSGDGDARSLLLATNEWVKGLAFDEEGGTWTVVETVSLDGRERLEGLQACEEAVWAFRGETDDDSDTAADPDGDDSDGDAESA
;
A
#
# COMPACT_ATOMS: atom_id res chain seq x y z
N MET A 1 -12.04 21.09 5.42
CA MET A 1 -10.97 20.75 6.37
C MET A 1 -10.51 19.37 5.97
N THR A 2 -9.32 19.28 5.37
CA THR A 2 -8.88 18.02 4.80
C THR A 2 -8.24 17.22 5.93
N LEU A 3 -8.77 16.02 6.18
CA LEU A 3 -8.33 15.08 7.22
C LEU A 3 -6.80 14.92 7.33
N VAL A 4 -6.16 15.01 6.17
CA VAL A 4 -4.73 14.97 5.90
C VAL A 4 -3.96 16.07 6.66
N GLU A 5 -4.53 17.27 6.80
CA GLU A 5 -3.93 18.40 7.54
C GLU A 5 -3.90 18.19 9.05
N SER A 6 -4.74 17.29 9.58
CA SER A 6 -4.79 16.94 11.00
C SER A 6 -3.82 15.81 11.35
N LEU A 7 -3.28 15.11 10.36
CA LEU A 7 -2.34 14.01 10.58
C LEU A 7 -0.93 14.57 10.81
N PRO A 8 -0.14 13.95 11.71
CA PRO A 8 1.24 14.35 11.89
C PRO A 8 2.03 14.10 10.60
N PRO A 9 3.08 14.90 10.30
CA PRO A 9 3.94 14.72 9.13
C PRO A 9 4.93 13.56 9.33
N ARG A 10 4.42 12.43 9.84
CA ARG A 10 5.12 11.18 10.06
C ARG A 10 4.12 10.02 10.04
N PRO A 11 4.61 8.79 9.80
CA PRO A 11 3.85 7.57 10.01
C PRO A 11 3.22 7.52 11.42
N LEU A 12 2.02 6.95 11.51
CA LEU A 12 1.28 6.87 12.77
C LEU A 12 1.72 5.65 13.57
N SER A 13 2.00 5.85 14.86
CA SER A 13 2.26 4.71 15.72
C SER A 13 0.96 3.92 15.99
N PRO A 14 1.04 2.62 16.29
CA PRO A 14 -0.13 1.77 16.53
C PRO A 14 -1.10 2.30 17.59
N LYS A 15 -0.55 2.96 18.62
CA LYS A 15 -1.32 3.64 19.67
C LYS A 15 -2.13 4.83 19.14
N GLU A 16 -1.56 5.60 18.22
CA GLU A 16 -2.22 6.76 17.61
C GLU A 16 -3.34 6.29 16.67
N LEU A 17 -3.09 5.22 15.90
CA LEU A 17 -4.09 4.57 15.07
C LEU A 17 -5.28 4.03 15.87
N THR A 18 -5.00 3.37 17.00
CA THR A 18 -6.05 2.91 17.93
C THR A 18 -6.87 4.08 18.47
N GLY A 19 -6.20 5.20 18.78
CA GLY A 19 -6.86 6.44 19.19
C GLY A 19 -7.78 7.00 18.11
N LEU A 20 -7.38 6.91 16.84
CA LEU A 20 -8.20 7.34 15.69
C LEU A 20 -9.43 6.45 15.50
N ASN A 21 -9.28 5.14 15.67
CA ASN A 21 -10.38 4.16 15.59
C ASN A 21 -11.39 4.34 16.73
N THR A 22 -10.93 4.80 17.90
CA THR A 22 -11.78 5.09 19.07
C THR A 22 -12.43 6.48 18.99
N ALA A 23 -12.00 7.33 18.06
CA ALA A 23 -12.62 8.63 17.87
C ALA A 23 -13.95 8.48 17.13
N ASP A 24 -15.02 9.15 17.59
CA ASP A 24 -16.35 9.23 16.93
C ASP A 24 -16.34 9.87 15.52
N ALA A 25 -15.16 10.08 14.92
CA ALA A 25 -15.00 10.63 13.59
C ALA A 25 -15.04 9.56 12.48
N PHE A 26 -14.73 8.31 12.80
CA PHE A 26 -14.66 7.21 11.82
C PHE A 26 -15.30 5.94 12.38
N GLU A 27 -15.90 5.16 11.49
CA GLU A 27 -16.42 3.83 11.83
C GLU A 27 -15.31 2.78 11.86
N LEU A 28 -14.24 3.02 11.09
CA LEU A 28 -13.08 2.14 11.00
C LEU A 28 -11.85 2.95 10.60
N ALA A 29 -10.76 2.73 11.33
CA ALA A 29 -9.42 3.16 10.94
C ALA A 29 -8.45 1.99 11.12
N VAL A 30 -7.80 1.56 10.04
CA VAL A 30 -6.85 0.44 10.03
C VAL A 30 -5.63 0.78 9.19
N SER A 31 -4.49 0.17 9.53
CA SER A 31 -3.26 0.24 8.75
C SER A 31 -3.28 -0.79 7.63
N VAL A 32 -2.63 -0.45 6.51
CA VAL A 32 -2.30 -1.40 5.44
C VAL A 32 -0.84 -1.75 5.60
N GLU A 33 -0.55 -2.92 6.15
CA GLU A 33 0.82 -3.43 6.31
C GLU A 33 1.19 -4.26 5.09
N SER A 34 2.44 -4.12 4.61
CA SER A 34 2.98 -5.00 3.57
C SER A 34 3.60 -6.24 4.20
N ASP A 35 3.44 -7.40 3.56
CA ASP A 35 4.12 -8.66 3.93
C ASP A 35 5.66 -8.51 4.07
N VAL A 36 6.26 -7.49 3.46
CA VAL A 36 7.70 -7.17 3.55
C VAL A 36 8.09 -6.66 4.94
N ASP A 37 7.23 -5.89 5.62
CA ASP A 37 7.44 -5.44 7.00
C ASP A 37 7.25 -6.60 8.00
N GLU A 38 6.37 -7.55 7.69
CA GLU A 38 6.19 -8.79 8.49
C GLU A 38 7.42 -9.71 8.43
N GLN A 39 8.05 -9.84 7.26
CA GLN A 39 9.25 -10.67 7.07
C GLN A 39 10.52 -10.09 7.71
N ARG A 40 10.72 -8.76 7.69
CA ARG A 40 11.81 -8.12 8.46
C ARG A 40 11.60 -8.26 9.97
N SER A 41 10.35 -8.22 10.40
CA SER A 41 9.98 -8.35 11.82
C SER A 41 10.14 -9.78 12.34
N SER A 42 10.11 -10.80 11.49
CA SER A 42 10.26 -12.21 11.92
C SER A 42 11.64 -12.54 12.50
N ALA A 43 12.66 -11.73 12.22
CA ALA A 43 13.99 -11.85 12.84
C ALA A 43 14.02 -11.36 14.30
N ARG A 44 13.02 -10.60 14.75
CA ARG A 44 12.76 -10.25 16.15
C ARG A 44 11.38 -10.77 16.53
N ARG A 45 11.33 -11.98 17.08
CA ARG A 45 10.11 -12.60 17.59
C ARG A 45 9.48 -11.78 18.72
N THR A 46 8.70 -10.76 18.38
CA THR A 46 7.71 -10.09 19.23
C THR A 46 6.56 -9.64 18.33
N GLN A 47 5.42 -10.32 18.48
CA GLN A 47 4.05 -9.86 18.28
C GLN A 47 3.82 -8.70 17.29
N SER A 48 3.23 -9.06 16.14
CA SER A 48 2.76 -8.20 15.05
C SER A 48 2.24 -6.83 15.48
N GLY A 49 2.67 -5.78 14.76
CA GLY A 49 2.04 -4.46 14.79
C GLY A 49 2.77 -3.35 15.54
N ASP A 50 4.08 -3.45 15.80
CA ASP A 50 4.87 -2.35 16.40
C ASP A 50 5.47 -1.36 15.37
N GLY A 51 5.23 -1.58 14.06
CA GLY A 51 5.67 -0.68 13.00
C GLY A 51 4.78 0.56 12.90
N ASP A 52 5.37 1.72 12.61
CA ASP A 52 4.57 2.91 12.33
C ASP A 52 3.82 2.73 11.00
N ALA A 53 2.50 2.94 11.02
CA ALA A 53 1.63 2.81 9.87
C ALA A 53 1.97 3.89 8.83
N ARG A 54 2.48 3.46 7.68
CA ARG A 54 2.72 4.29 6.50
C ARG A 54 1.50 4.42 5.58
N SER A 55 0.50 3.58 5.79
CA SER A 55 -0.69 3.48 4.95
C SER A 55 -1.91 3.24 5.81
N LEU A 56 -3.03 3.88 5.47
CA LEU A 56 -4.24 3.86 6.27
C LEU A 56 -5.49 3.72 5.39
N LEU A 57 -6.46 2.94 5.88
CA LEU A 57 -7.82 2.92 5.38
C LEU A 57 -8.74 3.52 6.44
N LEU A 58 -9.50 4.53 6.04
CA LEU A 58 -10.46 5.22 6.88
C LEU A 58 -11.84 5.06 6.28
N ALA A 59 -12.79 4.55 7.07
CA ALA A 59 -14.16 4.37 6.64
C ALA A 59 -15.14 5.11 7.55
N THR A 60 -16.18 5.63 6.91
CA THR A 60 -17.39 6.16 7.55
C THR A 60 -18.60 5.40 7.01
N ASN A 61 -19.80 5.81 7.42
CA ASN A 61 -21.04 5.29 6.84
C ASN A 61 -21.28 5.75 5.39
N GLU A 62 -20.58 6.78 4.92
CA GLU A 62 -20.82 7.40 3.61
C GLU A 62 -19.68 7.16 2.62
N TRP A 63 -18.45 6.95 3.09
CA TRP A 63 -17.29 6.82 2.24
C TRP A 63 -16.17 6.00 2.89
N VAL A 64 -15.26 5.51 2.04
CA VAL A 64 -13.97 4.93 2.41
C VAL A 64 -12.86 5.73 1.72
N LYS A 65 -11.75 5.95 2.42
CA LYS A 65 -10.56 6.65 1.90
C LYS A 65 -9.31 5.85 2.16
N GLY A 66 -8.48 5.74 1.14
CA GLY A 66 -7.11 5.26 1.25
C GLY A 66 -6.16 6.44 1.41
N LEU A 67 -5.24 6.34 2.37
CA LEU A 67 -4.16 7.30 2.56
C LEU A 67 -2.82 6.57 2.56
N ALA A 68 -1.83 7.20 1.95
CA ALA A 68 -0.44 6.76 1.98
C ALA A 68 0.45 7.92 2.42
N PHE A 69 1.47 7.60 3.20
CA PHE A 69 2.50 8.54 3.61
C PHE A 69 3.59 8.60 2.53
N ASP A 70 3.78 9.78 1.97
CA ASP A 70 4.84 10.07 1.01
C ASP A 70 6.15 10.33 1.78
N GLU A 71 7.09 9.37 1.72
CA GLU A 71 8.36 9.49 2.45
C GLU A 71 9.27 10.58 1.87
N GLU A 72 9.13 10.93 0.59
CA GLU A 72 9.91 11.98 -0.06
C GLU A 72 9.45 13.38 0.34
N GLY A 73 8.13 13.62 0.37
CA GLY A 73 7.50 14.88 0.76
C GLY A 73 7.17 15.00 2.24
N GLY A 74 7.28 13.91 3.01
CA GLY A 74 6.99 13.88 4.44
C GLY A 74 5.53 14.19 4.79
N THR A 75 4.60 13.89 3.88
CA THR A 75 3.19 14.27 4.00
C THR A 75 2.26 13.08 3.74
N TRP A 76 1.10 13.10 4.35
CA TRP A 76 0.02 12.19 4.00
C TRP A 76 -0.63 12.63 2.70
N THR A 77 -0.98 11.66 1.86
CA THR A 77 -1.66 11.85 0.58
C THR A 77 -2.88 10.95 0.54
N VAL A 78 -4.02 11.50 0.13
CA VAL A 78 -5.23 10.70 -0.16
C VAL A 78 -5.04 10.11 -1.55
N VAL A 79 -4.94 8.79 -1.62
CA VAL A 79 -4.71 8.08 -2.89
C VAL A 79 -6.04 7.73 -3.57
N GLU A 80 -7.09 7.47 -2.77
CA GLU A 80 -8.39 7.06 -3.29
C GLU A 80 -9.53 7.45 -2.34
N THR A 81 -10.71 7.72 -2.90
CA THR A 81 -11.92 8.03 -2.14
C THR A 81 -13.13 7.37 -2.81
N VAL A 82 -13.68 6.36 -2.15
CA VAL A 82 -14.84 5.62 -2.62
C VAL A 82 -16.08 6.01 -1.82
N SER A 83 -17.14 6.43 -2.51
CA SER A 83 -18.46 6.63 -1.90
C SER A 83 -19.16 5.28 -1.70
N LEU A 84 -19.85 5.13 -0.56
CA LEU A 84 -20.63 3.94 -0.20
C LEU A 84 -22.10 4.01 -0.63
N ASP A 85 -22.50 5.03 -1.39
CA ASP A 85 -23.88 5.20 -1.87
C ASP A 85 -24.34 4.01 -2.73
N GLY A 86 -25.05 3.07 -2.10
CA GLY A 86 -25.49 1.81 -2.72
C GLY A 86 -24.41 0.73 -2.88
N ARG A 87 -23.24 0.88 -2.25
CA ARG A 87 -22.12 -0.08 -2.32
C ARG A 87 -21.86 -0.72 -0.96
N GLU A 88 -21.38 -1.96 -0.94
CA GLU A 88 -20.90 -2.57 0.30
C GLU A 88 -19.59 -1.92 0.76
N ARG A 89 -19.46 -1.71 2.07
CA ARG A 89 -18.24 -1.15 2.67
C ARG A 89 -17.00 -1.98 2.37
N LEU A 90 -17.15 -3.30 2.27
CA LEU A 90 -16.06 -4.20 1.92
C LEU A 90 -15.49 -3.89 0.53
N GLU A 91 -16.35 -3.64 -0.46
CA GLU A 91 -15.94 -3.25 -1.81
C GLU A 91 -15.22 -1.90 -1.80
N GLY A 92 -15.67 -0.95 -0.97
CA GLY A 92 -15.00 0.33 -0.78
C GLY A 92 -13.62 0.21 -0.16
N LEU A 93 -13.46 -0.69 0.82
CA LEU A 93 -12.18 -0.99 1.46
C LEU A 93 -11.19 -1.62 0.49
N GLN A 94 -11.60 -2.64 -0.27
CA GLN A 94 -10.74 -3.32 -1.25
C GLN A 94 -10.23 -2.36 -2.34
N ALA A 95 -11.09 -1.51 -2.88
CA ALA A 95 -10.69 -0.53 -3.89
C ALA A 95 -9.69 0.51 -3.34
N CYS A 96 -9.88 0.96 -2.10
CA CYS A 96 -8.93 1.88 -1.46
C CYS A 96 -7.62 1.19 -1.09
N GLU A 97 -7.66 -0.09 -0.70
CA GLU A 97 -6.47 -0.91 -0.43
C GLU A 97 -5.63 -1.06 -1.69
N GLU A 98 -6.23 -1.48 -2.80
CA GLU A 98 -5.54 -1.63 -4.09
C GLU A 98 -4.85 -0.32 -4.51
N ALA A 99 -5.53 0.82 -4.38
CA ALA A 99 -4.97 2.12 -4.72
C ALA A 99 -3.77 2.52 -3.83
N VAL A 100 -3.79 2.15 -2.54
CA VAL A 100 -2.65 2.33 -1.63
C VAL A 100 -1.45 1.51 -2.08
N TRP A 101 -1.66 0.26 -2.47
CA TRP A 101 -0.59 -0.62 -2.95
C TRP A 101 0.00 -0.13 -4.27
N ALA A 102 -0.85 0.31 -5.19
CA ALA A 102 -0.44 0.91 -6.46
C ALA A 102 0.37 2.20 -6.25
N PHE A 103 -0.04 3.06 -5.32
CA PHE A 103 0.69 4.30 -5.00
C PHE A 103 2.10 4.01 -4.46
N ARG A 104 2.26 2.95 -3.67
CA ARG A 104 3.56 2.55 -3.10
C ARG A 104 4.48 1.86 -4.09
N GLY A 105 4.01 1.58 -5.31
CA GLY A 105 4.75 0.81 -6.31
C GLY A 105 4.91 -0.66 -5.93
N GLU A 106 4.02 -1.19 -5.08
CA GLU A 106 3.99 -2.61 -4.69
C GLU A 106 3.05 -3.44 -5.58
N THR A 107 2.30 -2.79 -6.45
CA THR A 107 1.72 -3.43 -7.63
C THR A 107 2.81 -3.44 -8.68
N ASP A 108 3.49 -4.58 -8.81
CA ASP A 108 4.54 -4.85 -9.80
C ASP A 108 4.37 -4.06 -11.10
N ASP A 109 5.42 -3.30 -11.42
CA ASP A 109 5.79 -2.93 -12.78
C ASP A 109 6.04 -4.22 -13.57
N ASP A 110 4.95 -4.89 -13.98
CA ASP A 110 4.97 -6.01 -14.91
C ASP A 110 5.19 -5.41 -16.31
N SER A 111 6.38 -4.85 -16.58
CA SER A 111 6.84 -4.54 -17.94
C SER A 111 8.34 -4.20 -18.09
N ASP A 112 9.28 -4.85 -17.38
CA ASP A 112 10.68 -4.90 -17.86
C ASP A 112 11.44 -6.17 -17.43
N THR A 113 11.29 -7.25 -18.19
CA THR A 113 12.49 -7.93 -18.71
C THR A 113 12.17 -8.54 -20.07
N ALA A 114 12.94 -8.05 -21.04
CA ALA A 114 12.81 -8.32 -22.45
C ALA A 114 12.69 -9.81 -22.77
N ALA A 115 11.92 -10.08 -23.84
CA ALA A 115 12.06 -11.28 -24.63
C ALA A 115 13.55 -11.62 -24.81
N ASP A 116 13.88 -12.88 -24.61
CA ASP A 116 15.14 -13.47 -25.02
C ASP A 116 14.94 -14.01 -26.45
N PRO A 117 15.29 -13.26 -27.52
CA PRO A 117 15.44 -13.83 -28.84
C PRO A 117 16.93 -13.98 -29.16
N ASP A 118 17.73 -14.60 -28.30
CA ASP A 118 19.01 -15.13 -28.76
C ASP A 118 18.76 -16.52 -29.37
N GLY A 119 18.22 -16.45 -30.60
CA GLY A 119 18.44 -17.51 -31.58
C GLY A 119 19.94 -17.59 -31.83
N ASP A 120 20.58 -18.62 -31.26
CA ASP A 120 21.91 -19.05 -31.64
C ASP A 120 21.86 -19.60 -33.08
N ASP A 121 21.92 -18.66 -34.02
CA ASP A 121 22.16 -18.87 -35.44
C ASP A 121 23.69 -19.05 -35.60
N SER A 122 24.20 -20.21 -35.22
CA SER A 122 25.55 -20.64 -35.60
C SER A 122 25.48 -21.40 -36.92
N ASP A 123 25.44 -20.61 -37.99
CA ASP A 123 25.70 -20.98 -39.38
C ASP A 123 27.11 -21.60 -39.53
N GLY A 124 27.27 -22.45 -40.56
CA GLY A 124 28.29 -23.49 -40.62
C GLY A 124 29.74 -23.05 -40.89
N ASP A 125 30.65 -24.02 -40.70
CA ASP A 125 31.85 -24.12 -41.52
C ASP A 125 32.21 -25.59 -41.72
N ALA A 126 32.12 -26.02 -42.97
CA ALA A 126 32.69 -27.25 -43.46
C ALA A 126 34.10 -26.92 -43.97
N GLU A 127 35.15 -27.57 -43.50
CA GLU A 127 36.27 -28.00 -44.34
C GLU A 127 37.26 -28.96 -43.63
N SER A 128 37.45 -30.10 -44.30
CA SER A 128 38.74 -30.76 -44.62
C SER A 128 39.81 -30.99 -43.54
N ALA A 129 40.00 -32.27 -43.16
CA ALA A 129 41.31 -32.95 -43.09
C ALA A 129 41.17 -34.47 -43.08
#